data_AF-A0A091P1P9-F1
#
_entry.id   AF-A0A091P1P9-F1
#
_cell.length_a   1.000
_cell.length_b   1.000
_cell.length_c   1.000
_cell.angle_alpha   90.00
_cell.angle_beta   90.00
_cell.angle_gamma   90.00
#
_symmetry.space_group_name_H-M   'P 1'
#
loop_
_entity.id
_entity.type
_entity.pdbx_description
1 polymer ?
#
loop_
_entity_poly.entity_id
_entity_poly.type
_entity_poly.pdbx_seq_one_letter_code
_entity_poly.pdbx_strand_id
1 'polypeptide(L)'
;RASRNKSEKKRRDQFNVLIKELSSMLPGNTRKMDKTTVLEKVIGFLQKHNEVSAQTEISEIQQYWKPSFLSNEEFTQLMLEALDGFIIAVTTGGSIIYVSDSITPLLGHLPCDVLDQNLLNFLPEQEHSEIYKMLSSCMLMTDSASSDYLKTDNELEFYCHLLRGSLNPKEFPTYEYIKFVGNFR
;
A
#
# COMPACT_ATOMS: atom_id res chain seq x y z
N ARG A 1 32.56 35.25 -21.77
CA ARG A 1 31.14 35.66 -21.54
C ARG A 1 30.14 34.58 -21.98
N ALA A 2 30.23 34.06 -23.20
CA ALA A 2 29.31 33.01 -23.71
C ALA A 2 29.29 31.71 -22.87
N SER A 3 30.47 31.20 -22.45
CA SER A 3 30.57 30.00 -21.60
C SER A 3 29.82 30.15 -20.27
N ARG A 4 30.00 31.31 -19.60
CA ARG A 4 29.29 31.63 -18.35
C ARG A 4 27.77 31.65 -18.53
N ASN A 5 27.29 32.27 -19.61
CA ASN A 5 25.86 32.33 -19.90
C ASN A 5 25.26 30.94 -20.18
N LYS A 6 26.00 30.07 -20.88
CA LYS A 6 25.59 28.68 -21.15
C LYS A 6 25.50 27.86 -19.85
N SER A 7 26.48 28.00 -18.97
CA SER A 7 26.47 27.34 -17.66
C SER A 7 25.30 27.79 -16.79
N GLU A 8 25.04 29.11 -16.76
CA GLU A 8 23.95 29.69 -15.99
C GLU A 8 22.57 29.26 -16.51
N LYS A 9 22.40 29.20 -17.84
CA LYS A 9 21.19 28.66 -18.46
C LYS A 9 20.98 27.19 -18.06
N LYS A 10 22.01 26.35 -18.12
CA LYS A 10 21.92 24.93 -17.75
C LYS A 10 21.44 24.74 -16.30
N ARG A 11 21.99 25.49 -15.34
CA ARG A 11 21.56 25.42 -13.92
C ARG A 11 20.09 25.80 -13.75
N ARG A 12 19.64 26.83 -14.47
CA ARG A 12 18.24 27.28 -14.44
C ARG A 12 17.30 26.26 -15.05
N ASP A 13 17.71 25.63 -16.14
CA ASP A 13 16.93 24.58 -16.80
C ASP A 13 16.82 23.35 -15.89
N GLN A 14 17.92 22.94 -15.23
CA GLN A 14 17.91 21.87 -14.22
C GLN A 14 16.98 22.19 -13.04
N PHE A 15 17.05 23.41 -12.50
CA PHE A 15 16.15 23.86 -11.44
C PHE A 15 14.68 23.76 -11.86
N ASN A 16 14.36 24.16 -13.09
CA ASN A 16 12.98 24.08 -13.59
C ASN A 16 12.48 22.63 -13.73
N VAL A 17 13.36 21.70 -14.08
CA VAL A 17 13.05 20.26 -14.13
C VAL A 17 12.71 19.75 -12.74
N LEU A 18 13.56 20.02 -11.75
CA LEU A 18 13.35 19.57 -10.37
C LEU A 18 12.05 20.12 -9.77
N ILE A 19 11.73 21.40 -10.01
CA ILE A 19 10.45 21.97 -9.56
C ILE A 19 9.26 21.26 -10.20
N LYS A 20 9.36 20.89 -11.48
CA LYS A 20 8.28 20.19 -12.18
C LYS A 20 8.08 18.78 -11.63
N GLU A 21 9.16 18.06 -11.35
CA GLU A 21 9.13 16.74 -10.73
C GLU A 21 8.50 16.81 -9.33
N LEU A 22 8.98 17.73 -8.47
CA LEU A 22 8.38 17.96 -7.14
C LEU A 22 6.88 18.30 -7.22
N SER A 23 6.50 19.17 -8.15
CA SER A 23 5.09 19.54 -8.34
C SER A 23 4.20 18.37 -8.76
N SER A 24 4.76 17.36 -9.45
CA SER A 24 4.03 16.17 -9.88
C SER A 24 3.88 15.12 -8.77
N MET A 25 4.74 15.17 -7.75
CA MET A 25 4.68 14.28 -6.59
C MET A 25 3.71 14.75 -5.51
N LEU A 26 3.26 16.01 -5.55
CA LEU A 26 2.31 16.55 -4.58
C LEU A 26 0.88 16.00 -4.82
N PRO A 27 0.20 15.48 -3.78
CA PRO A 27 -1.15 14.92 -3.92
C PRO A 27 -2.20 15.97 -4.30
N GLY A 28 -3.22 15.56 -5.07
CA GLY A 28 -4.38 16.38 -5.40
C GLY A 28 -4.11 17.56 -6.35
N ASN A 29 -2.94 17.61 -6.99
CA ASN A 29 -2.57 18.74 -7.84
C ASN A 29 -2.85 18.48 -9.33
N THR A 30 -3.84 19.18 -9.89
CA THR A 30 -4.20 19.12 -11.33
C THR A 30 -3.84 20.40 -12.09
N ARG A 31 -3.31 21.42 -11.39
CA ARG A 31 -3.04 22.74 -11.96
C ARG A 31 -1.56 23.11 -11.90
N LYS A 32 -1.14 23.92 -12.87
CA LYS A 32 0.21 24.48 -12.93
C LYS A 32 0.38 25.47 -11.78
N MET A 33 1.34 25.18 -10.91
CA MET A 33 1.72 26.03 -9.79
C MET A 33 2.97 26.84 -10.15
N ASP A 34 3.13 28.02 -9.54
CA ASP A 34 4.39 28.74 -9.57
C ASP A 34 5.40 28.09 -8.61
N LYS A 35 6.69 28.44 -8.80
CA LYS A 35 7.81 27.80 -8.12
C LYS A 35 7.76 27.96 -6.60
N THR A 36 7.31 29.13 -6.12
CA THR A 36 7.26 29.43 -4.68
C THR A 36 6.21 28.57 -4.03
N THR A 37 5.00 28.51 -4.61
CA THR A 37 3.93 27.67 -4.06
C THR A 37 4.24 26.18 -4.14
N VAL A 38 4.98 25.69 -5.16
CA VAL A 38 5.45 24.29 -5.16
C VAL A 38 6.33 24.02 -3.95
N LEU A 39 7.31 24.88 -3.67
CA LEU A 39 8.22 24.70 -2.54
C LEU A 39 7.48 24.81 -1.20
N GLU A 40 6.58 25.78 -1.04
CA GLU A 40 5.74 25.92 0.17
C GLU A 40 4.89 24.68 0.41
N LYS A 41 4.24 24.14 -0.63
CA LYS A 41 3.46 22.90 -0.50
C LYS A 41 4.32 21.68 -0.19
N VAL A 42 5.52 21.56 -0.78
CA VAL A 42 6.46 20.47 -0.46
C VAL A 42 6.92 20.57 0.99
N ILE A 43 7.26 21.76 1.47
CA ILE A 43 7.65 21.97 2.88
C ILE A 43 6.49 21.59 3.80
N GLY A 44 5.28 22.09 3.53
CA GLY A 44 4.11 21.74 4.33
C GLY A 44 3.79 20.24 4.28
N PHE A 45 3.95 19.60 3.12
CA PHE A 45 3.78 18.16 2.96
C PHE A 45 4.80 17.38 3.81
N LEU A 46 6.09 17.74 3.75
CA LEU A 46 7.14 17.08 4.52
C LEU A 46 7.01 17.32 6.02
N GLN A 47 6.63 18.53 6.44
CA GLN A 47 6.38 18.86 7.85
C GLN A 47 5.21 18.04 8.39
N LYS A 48 4.07 18.02 7.69
CA LYS A 48 2.91 17.20 8.05
C LYS A 48 3.27 15.71 8.10
N HIS A 49 4.05 15.21 7.14
CA HIS A 49 4.50 13.82 7.12
C HIS A 49 5.43 13.48 8.29
N ASN A 50 6.35 14.38 8.65
CA ASN A 50 7.23 14.21 9.80
C ASN A 50 6.48 14.31 11.13
N GLU A 51 5.52 15.23 11.28
CA GLU A 51 4.67 15.34 12.47
C GLU A 51 3.85 14.07 12.66
N VAL A 52 3.28 13.50 11.60
CA VAL A 52 2.53 12.24 11.66
C VAL A 52 3.45 11.07 12.00
N SER A 53 4.65 11.02 11.42
CA SER A 53 5.66 10.02 11.77
C SER A 53 6.04 10.13 13.26
N ALA A 54 6.23 11.36 13.77
CA ALA A 54 6.56 11.64 15.16
C ALA A 54 5.40 11.42 16.15
N GLN A 55 4.14 11.63 15.74
CA GLN A 55 2.98 11.27 16.55
C GLN A 55 2.82 9.74 16.63
N THR A 56 3.20 9.03 15.58
CA THR A 56 3.33 7.56 15.58
C THR A 56 4.51 7.11 16.45
N GLU A 57 5.58 7.92 16.57
CA GLU A 57 6.73 7.67 17.45
C GLU A 57 6.40 7.71 18.96
N ILE A 58 5.29 8.33 19.38
CA ILE A 58 4.81 8.25 20.77
C ILE A 58 4.26 6.84 21.10
N SER A 59 3.99 6.02 20.08
CA SER A 59 3.88 4.56 20.24
C SER A 59 5.28 3.95 20.12
N GLU A 60 6.03 4.02 21.23
CA GLU A 60 7.48 3.80 21.45
C GLU A 60 8.11 2.47 20.98
N ILE A 61 7.51 1.74 20.04
CA ILE A 61 7.95 0.40 19.65
C ILE A 61 8.45 0.34 18.20
N GLN A 62 7.98 1.18 17.27
CA GLN A 62 8.06 0.88 15.83
C GLN A 62 9.43 1.06 15.13
N GLN A 63 10.34 1.93 15.61
CA GLN A 63 11.55 2.28 14.82
C GLN A 63 12.82 1.44 15.08
N TYR A 64 12.80 0.47 16.00
CA TYR A 64 13.97 -0.38 16.29
C TYR A 64 13.89 -1.81 15.72
N TRP A 65 12.81 -2.18 15.04
CA TRP A 65 12.62 -3.57 14.59
C TRP A 65 13.45 -3.94 13.38
N LYS A 66 13.77 -2.99 12.50
CA LYS A 66 14.55 -3.24 11.28
C LYS A 66 16.00 -2.77 11.46
N PRO A 67 16.97 -3.69 11.55
CA PRO A 67 18.38 -3.34 11.51
C PRO A 67 18.75 -2.56 10.24
N SER A 68 19.67 -1.60 10.35
CA SER A 68 20.10 -0.75 9.22
C SER A 68 20.86 -1.51 8.13
N PHE A 69 21.39 -2.70 8.45
CA PHE A 69 22.07 -3.55 7.49
C PHE A 69 21.12 -4.32 6.57
N LEU A 70 19.84 -4.45 6.93
CA LEU A 70 18.83 -5.09 6.09
C LEU A 70 18.18 -4.05 5.18
N SER A 71 18.11 -4.38 3.89
CA SER A 71 17.20 -3.70 2.97
C SER A 71 15.74 -3.90 3.40
N ASN A 72 14.82 -3.07 2.90
CA ASN A 72 13.40 -3.25 3.17
C ASN A 72 12.89 -4.59 2.63
N GLU A 73 13.40 -5.02 1.48
CA GLU A 73 13.02 -6.28 0.85
C GLU A 73 13.43 -7.49 1.70
N GLU A 74 14.70 -7.55 2.14
CA GLU A 74 15.18 -8.63 3.01
C GLU A 74 14.42 -8.67 4.35
N PHE A 75 14.14 -7.50 4.92
CA PHE A 75 13.38 -7.43 6.17
C PHE A 75 11.92 -7.87 5.97
N THR A 76 11.26 -7.42 4.91
CA THR A 76 9.88 -7.84 4.59
C THR A 76 9.81 -9.35 4.37
N GLN A 77 10.73 -9.92 3.59
CA GLN A 77 10.80 -11.37 3.38
C GLN A 77 10.97 -12.13 4.71
N LEU A 78 11.92 -11.70 5.54
CA LEU A 78 12.17 -12.30 6.86
C LEU A 78 10.93 -12.24 7.76
N MET A 79 10.21 -11.12 7.78
CA MET A 79 9.00 -10.96 8.58
C MET A 79 7.85 -11.81 8.07
N LEU A 80 7.65 -11.89 6.76
CA LEU A 80 6.61 -12.74 6.17
C LEU A 80 6.88 -14.22 6.46
N GLU A 81 8.13 -14.67 6.34
CA GLU A 81 8.49 -16.05 6.70
C GLU A 81 8.29 -16.34 8.19
N ALA A 82 8.69 -15.43 9.08
CA ALA A 82 8.56 -15.62 10.53
C ALA A 82 7.11 -15.62 11.02
N LEU A 83 6.21 -14.97 10.28
CA LEU A 83 4.78 -14.84 10.62
C LEU A 83 3.90 -15.85 9.88
N ASP A 84 4.47 -16.72 9.04
CA ASP A 84 3.72 -17.51 8.07
C ASP A 84 2.72 -16.63 7.28
N GLY A 85 3.18 -15.44 6.90
CA GLY A 85 2.38 -14.36 6.33
C GLY A 85 2.63 -14.15 4.84
N PHE A 86 1.64 -13.56 4.18
CA PHE A 86 1.74 -13.07 2.81
C PHE A 86 1.07 -11.69 2.72
N ILE A 87 1.40 -10.94 1.67
CA ILE A 87 0.78 -9.65 1.36
C ILE A 87 -0.25 -9.86 0.26
N ILE A 88 -1.41 -9.24 0.40
CA ILE A 88 -2.45 -9.19 -0.61
C ILE A 88 -3.01 -7.76 -0.72
N ALA A 89 -3.34 -7.33 -1.93
CA ALA A 89 -4.11 -6.12 -2.15
C ALA A 89 -5.36 -6.45 -2.96
N VAL A 90 -6.51 -6.04 -2.44
CA VAL A 90 -7.83 -6.34 -2.99
C VAL A 90 -8.59 -5.04 -3.17
N THR A 91 -9.21 -4.89 -4.33
CA THR A 91 -10.10 -3.76 -4.62
C THR A 91 -11.39 -3.86 -3.78
N THR A 92 -12.12 -2.77 -3.64
CA THR A 92 -13.45 -2.76 -2.99
C THR A 92 -14.47 -3.64 -3.70
N GLY A 93 -14.25 -3.95 -4.99
CA GLY A 93 -15.04 -4.92 -5.77
C GLY A 93 -14.62 -6.39 -5.56
N GLY A 94 -13.61 -6.66 -4.72
CA GLY A 94 -13.12 -8.00 -4.42
C GLY A 94 -12.07 -8.54 -5.39
N SER A 95 -11.67 -7.81 -6.44
CA SER A 95 -10.61 -8.24 -7.35
C SER A 95 -9.23 -8.10 -6.70
N ILE A 96 -8.43 -9.16 -6.75
CA ILE A 96 -7.07 -9.22 -6.21
C ILE A 96 -6.11 -8.61 -7.23
N ILE A 97 -5.48 -7.49 -6.87
CA ILE A 97 -4.57 -6.73 -7.76
C ILE A 97 -3.09 -6.94 -7.43
N TYR A 98 -2.81 -7.54 -6.27
CA TYR A 98 -1.47 -7.93 -5.88
C TYR A 98 -1.53 -9.07 -4.88
N VAL A 99 -0.57 -9.99 -4.99
CA VAL A 99 -0.30 -11.01 -3.97
C VAL A 99 1.20 -11.32 -3.98
N SER A 100 1.80 -11.49 -2.80
CA SER A 100 3.22 -11.85 -2.69
C SER A 100 3.45 -13.33 -2.95
N ASP A 101 4.67 -13.69 -3.39
CA ASP A 101 5.07 -15.08 -3.68
C ASP A 101 4.92 -16.03 -2.48
N SER A 102 4.93 -15.51 -1.24
CA SER A 102 4.70 -16.29 -0.01
C SER A 102 3.35 -17.00 0.04
N ILE A 103 2.36 -16.65 -0.80
CA ILE A 103 1.09 -17.38 -0.88
C ILE A 103 1.29 -18.84 -1.33
N THR A 104 2.30 -19.13 -2.16
CA THR A 104 2.54 -20.47 -2.68
C THR A 104 2.92 -21.47 -1.60
N PRO A 105 3.96 -21.24 -0.77
CA PRO A 105 4.28 -22.17 0.32
C PRO A 105 3.19 -22.24 1.39
N LEU A 106 2.42 -21.16 1.62
CA LEU A 106 1.40 -21.11 2.67
C LEU A 106 0.09 -21.80 2.27
N LEU A 107 -0.44 -21.44 1.09
CA LEU A 107 -1.74 -21.88 0.62
C LEU A 107 -1.70 -22.76 -0.62
N GLY A 108 -0.56 -22.94 -1.28
CA GLY A 108 -0.44 -23.83 -2.45
C GLY A 108 -0.94 -23.22 -3.76
N HIS A 109 -1.18 -21.91 -3.82
CA HIS A 109 -1.55 -21.21 -5.05
C HIS A 109 -0.35 -20.50 -5.68
N LEU A 110 -0.26 -20.51 -7.00
CA LEU A 110 0.71 -19.64 -7.69
C LEU A 110 0.16 -18.21 -7.77
N PRO A 111 1.00 -17.17 -7.62
CA PRO A 111 0.54 -15.78 -7.71
C PRO A 111 -0.22 -15.48 -9.01
N CYS A 112 0.23 -16.03 -10.13
CA CYS A 112 -0.42 -15.85 -11.43
C CYS A 112 -1.84 -16.44 -11.50
N ASP A 113 -2.15 -17.43 -10.67
CA ASP A 113 -3.48 -18.07 -10.63
C ASP A 113 -4.45 -17.29 -9.72
N VAL A 114 -3.92 -16.45 -8.82
CA VAL A 114 -4.67 -15.67 -7.83
C VAL A 114 -4.88 -14.23 -8.31
N LEU A 115 -3.90 -13.66 -9.01
CA LEU A 115 -3.99 -12.32 -9.57
C LEU A 115 -5.19 -12.19 -10.51
N ASP A 116 -5.84 -11.03 -10.47
CA ASP A 116 -7.04 -10.66 -11.22
C ASP A 116 -8.29 -11.53 -10.92
N GLN A 117 -8.20 -12.51 -10.02
CA GLN A 117 -9.35 -13.26 -9.53
C GLN A 117 -10.13 -12.49 -8.47
N ASN A 118 -11.38 -12.90 -8.22
CA ASN A 118 -12.15 -12.37 -7.11
C ASN A 118 -11.81 -13.12 -5.82
N LEU A 119 -11.57 -12.40 -4.72
CA LEU A 119 -11.28 -12.96 -3.39
C LEU A 119 -12.35 -13.96 -2.94
N LEU A 120 -13.62 -13.72 -3.28
CA LEU A 120 -14.73 -14.60 -2.92
C LEU A 120 -14.58 -16.01 -3.52
N ASN A 121 -13.86 -16.18 -4.64
CA ASN A 121 -13.61 -17.49 -5.23
C ASN A 121 -12.77 -18.41 -4.31
N PHE A 122 -12.05 -17.83 -3.35
CA PHE A 122 -11.20 -18.54 -2.41
C PHE A 122 -11.84 -18.69 -1.03
N LEU A 123 -13.05 -18.15 -0.82
CA LEU A 123 -13.77 -18.21 0.45
C LEU A 123 -14.88 -19.26 0.42
N PRO A 124 -15.22 -19.89 1.56
CA PRO A 124 -16.47 -20.63 1.69
C PRO A 124 -17.68 -19.73 1.43
N GLU A 125 -18.71 -20.26 0.74
CA GLU A 125 -19.92 -19.50 0.38
C GLU A 125 -20.60 -18.83 1.59
N GLN A 126 -20.48 -19.42 2.78
CA GLN A 126 -21.06 -18.91 4.02
C GLN A 126 -20.45 -17.57 4.44
N GLU A 127 -19.19 -17.29 4.07
CA GLU A 127 -18.46 -16.07 4.46
C GLU A 127 -18.57 -14.96 3.41
N HIS A 128 -19.10 -15.25 2.21
CA HIS A 128 -19.15 -14.30 1.10
C HIS A 128 -19.86 -13.01 1.46
N SER A 129 -21.02 -13.10 2.11
CA SER A 129 -21.82 -11.91 2.45
C SER A 129 -21.12 -11.00 3.44
N GLU A 130 -20.36 -11.56 4.39
CA GLU A 130 -19.67 -10.79 5.41
C GLU A 130 -18.47 -10.05 4.81
N ILE A 131 -17.63 -10.76 4.06
CA ILE A 131 -16.47 -10.17 3.40
C ILE A 131 -16.88 -9.16 2.33
N TYR A 132 -17.90 -9.45 1.52
CA TYR A 132 -18.40 -8.50 0.53
C TYR A 132 -18.91 -7.21 1.18
N LYS A 133 -19.66 -7.33 2.29
CA LYS A 133 -20.15 -6.17 3.04
C LYS A 133 -18.99 -5.35 3.61
N MET A 134 -17.98 -6.01 4.16
CA MET A 134 -16.78 -5.35 4.69
C MET A 134 -16.04 -4.58 3.60
N LEU A 135 -15.72 -5.22 2.47
CA LEU A 135 -15.06 -4.56 1.32
C LEU A 135 -15.90 -3.39 0.77
N SER A 136 -17.23 -3.54 0.72
CA SER A 136 -18.14 -2.52 0.19
C SER A 136 -18.35 -1.34 1.15
N SER A 137 -18.37 -1.59 2.46
CA SER A 137 -18.61 -0.55 3.48
C SER A 137 -17.54 0.56 3.46
N CYS A 138 -16.35 0.27 2.97
CA CYS A 138 -15.30 1.28 2.80
C CYS A 138 -15.64 2.34 1.73
N MET A 139 -16.41 1.99 0.69
CA MET A 139 -16.80 2.96 -0.35
C MET A 139 -17.56 4.18 0.24
N LEU A 140 -18.20 4.03 1.39
CA LEU A 140 -18.96 5.10 2.05
C LEU A 140 -18.08 6.08 2.83
N MET A 141 -16.81 5.74 3.09
CA MET A 141 -15.87 6.56 3.86
C MET A 141 -15.03 7.49 2.96
N THR A 142 -14.91 7.20 1.67
CA THR A 142 -14.07 7.95 0.72
C THR A 142 -14.74 9.14 0.04
N ASP A 143 -16.07 9.32 0.19
CA ASP A 143 -16.84 10.39 -0.48
C ASP A 143 -16.78 11.75 0.24
N SER A 144 -16.18 11.85 1.43
CA SER A 144 -15.93 13.14 2.05
C SER A 144 -14.70 13.78 1.41
N ALA A 145 -14.91 14.82 0.60
CA ALA A 145 -13.89 15.65 -0.06
C ALA A 145 -12.99 16.47 0.90
N SER A 146 -12.70 15.93 2.08
CA SER A 146 -11.66 16.40 2.98
C SER A 146 -10.39 15.60 2.73
N SER A 147 -9.34 16.30 2.31
CA SER A 147 -7.96 15.80 2.19
C SER A 147 -7.37 15.45 3.57
N ASP A 148 -7.99 14.51 4.27
CA ASP A 148 -7.50 13.95 5.52
C ASP A 148 -7.08 12.50 5.28
N TYR A 149 -5.89 12.34 4.68
CA TYR A 149 -5.11 11.10 4.68
C TYR A 149 -4.70 10.64 6.10
N LEU A 150 -5.33 11.17 7.15
CA LEU A 150 -4.92 11.09 8.56
C LEU A 150 -6.02 10.61 9.49
N LYS A 151 -6.97 9.80 9.02
CA LYS A 151 -7.81 9.03 9.94
C LYS A 151 -7.25 7.63 10.11
N THR A 152 -6.83 7.35 11.34
CA THR A 152 -6.62 6.02 11.93
C THR A 152 -7.85 5.10 11.83
N ASP A 153 -9.01 5.58 11.35
CA ASP A 153 -10.22 4.78 11.10
C ASP A 153 -10.14 3.86 9.86
N ASN A 154 -9.04 3.86 9.11
CA ASN A 154 -8.88 3.02 7.92
C ASN A 154 -8.20 1.67 8.20
N GLU A 155 -7.80 1.39 9.45
CA GLU A 155 -7.29 0.07 9.83
C GLU A 155 -8.41 -0.96 9.75
N LEU A 156 -8.10 -2.09 9.11
CA LEU A 156 -9.01 -3.20 8.91
C LEU A 156 -8.35 -4.46 9.47
N GLU A 157 -9.03 -5.07 10.43
CA GLU A 157 -8.72 -6.41 10.92
C GLU A 157 -9.95 -7.30 10.76
N PHE A 158 -9.77 -8.45 10.11
CA PHE A 158 -10.82 -9.48 10.01
C PHE A 158 -10.19 -10.87 9.87
N TYR A 159 -11.03 -11.89 10.01
CA TYR A 159 -10.62 -13.28 9.87
C TYR A 159 -11.54 -13.95 8.85
N CYS A 160 -10.99 -14.82 8.02
CA CYS A 160 -11.77 -15.66 7.11
C CYS A 160 -11.01 -16.91 6.72
N HIS A 161 -11.71 -17.85 6.08
CA HIS A 161 -11.13 -19.09 5.59
C HIS A 161 -10.70 -18.96 4.14
N LEU A 162 -9.42 -19.18 3.81
CA LEU A 162 -8.96 -19.27 2.43
C LEU A 162 -8.74 -20.71 1.98
N LEU A 163 -9.24 -21.02 0.79
CA LEU A 163 -9.06 -22.29 0.10
C LEU A 163 -7.58 -22.56 -0.12
N ARG A 164 -7.12 -23.77 0.23
CA ARG A 164 -5.80 -24.26 -0.16
C ARG A 164 -5.81 -24.76 -1.60
N GLY A 165 -4.76 -24.45 -2.36
CA GLY A 165 -4.48 -25.07 -3.64
C GLY A 165 -4.20 -26.56 -3.47
N SER A 166 -4.74 -27.37 -4.39
CA SER A 166 -4.46 -28.81 -4.46
C SER A 166 -4.05 -29.19 -5.87
N LEU A 167 -3.06 -30.07 -5.98
CA LEU A 167 -2.66 -30.69 -7.24
C LEU A 167 -3.63 -31.82 -7.67
N ASN A 168 -4.50 -32.25 -6.76
CA ASN A 168 -5.43 -33.36 -6.98
C ASN A 168 -6.88 -32.86 -6.98
N PRO A 169 -7.54 -32.73 -8.15
CA PRO A 169 -8.89 -32.21 -8.25
C PRO A 169 -9.97 -33.11 -7.63
N LYS A 170 -9.60 -34.31 -7.14
CA LYS A 170 -10.50 -35.22 -6.42
C LYS A 170 -10.49 -35.01 -4.90
N GLU A 171 -9.56 -34.22 -4.38
CA GLU A 171 -9.53 -33.90 -2.96
C GLU A 171 -10.66 -32.94 -2.60
N PHE A 172 -11.19 -33.12 -1.39
CA PHE A 172 -12.17 -32.19 -0.85
C PHE A 172 -11.49 -30.83 -0.61
N PRO A 173 -12.20 -29.71 -0.84
CA PRO A 173 -11.66 -28.39 -0.59
C PRO A 173 -11.32 -28.25 0.89
N THR A 174 -10.06 -27.90 1.16
CA THR A 174 -9.54 -27.62 2.51
C THR A 174 -9.27 -26.14 2.63
N TYR A 175 -9.54 -25.57 3.81
CA TYR A 175 -9.38 -24.14 4.05
C TYR A 175 -8.46 -23.88 5.24
N GLU A 176 -7.75 -22.76 5.20
CA GLU A 176 -6.98 -22.22 6.33
C GLU A 176 -7.67 -20.99 6.91
N TYR A 177 -7.74 -20.91 8.23
CA TYR A 177 -8.30 -19.75 8.92
C TYR A 177 -7.23 -18.68 9.09
N ILE A 178 -7.40 -17.54 8.43
CA ILE A 178 -6.38 -16.50 8.28
C ILE A 178 -6.86 -15.19 8.87
N LYS A 179 -5.95 -14.52 9.57
CA LYS A 179 -6.11 -13.14 10.04
C LYS A 179 -5.59 -12.18 8.98
N PHE A 180 -6.44 -11.27 8.52
CA PHE A 180 -6.04 -10.15 7.69
C PHE A 180 -5.91 -8.89 8.54
N VAL A 181 -4.77 -8.21 8.42
CA VAL A 181 -4.52 -6.90 9.00
C VAL A 181 -4.03 -6.00 7.89
N GLY A 182 -4.71 -4.87 7.69
CA GLY A 182 -4.34 -3.94 6.63
C GLY A 182 -5.07 -2.62 6.77
N ASN A 183 -5.04 -1.85 5.70
CA ASN A 183 -5.73 -0.58 5.65
C ASN A 183 -6.28 -0.31 4.25
N PHE A 184 -7.39 0.42 4.18
CA PHE A 184 -7.88 0.94 2.91
C PHE A 184 -7.04 2.15 2.47
N ARG A 185 -6.75 2.23 1.17
CA ARG A 185 -5.98 3.32 0.54
C ARG A 185 -6.75 3.94 -0.61
#